data_AF-A0A835KE39-F1
#
_entry.id   AF-A0A835KE39-F1
#
_cell.length_a   1.000
_cell.length_b   1.000
_cell.length_c   1.000
_cell.angle_alpha   90.00
_cell.angle_beta   90.00
_cell.angle_gamma   90.00
#
_symmetry.space_group_name_H-M   'P 1'
#
loop_
_entity.id
_entity.type
_entity.pdbx_description
1 polymer ?
#
loop_
_entity_poly.entity_id
_entity_poly.type
_entity_poly.pdbx_seq_one_letter_code
_entity_poly.pdbx_strand_id
1 'polypeptide(L)'
;MDGVFDDEVEQTVTIDEYLKNVEAEELNADLVLGGDEGNECTYNMGYMKRQAVFSCLSCTPDGNAGVCTACSLSCHDGHEIYLTFNMPFTVSTQKIVELWTKRNFRCDCGNSKFGENFCKIFAKKDVENAENSYNHNFKGLYCSCDRPYPDPDVEAQEEMIQCIMCEDWFHDEHLGLESSNEIPRDEEGEPFYEDFICKTCSTVCSFLTLYPKTIWASGGEDVATNSNAKDKDVLEDIPTACGFGKLENDICAKDSSQKDNATAGKASAVGESSGKNSGSNNPNQCTKDINLHTTCALGVDVEVTSPVSEGKPLFLSKNWRDVLCRCEKCLDMYNQKQISYLIDKDDTIVEYEKMAKQKREEKLQQQEGAELSFFNKLGHVEKVEILNGIADFKDEFRSFLESFDKSKTITSSDVHQIFENLAKKRRRM
;
A
#
# COMPACT_ATOMS: atom_id res chain seq x y z
N MET A 1 -49.59 -18.98 13.58
CA MET A 1 -48.46 -18.12 13.97
C MET A 1 -47.39 -18.44 12.98
N ASP A 2 -47.43 -17.71 11.88
CA ASP A 2 -46.64 -17.95 10.70
C ASP A 2 -45.19 -17.56 10.97
N GLY A 3 -44.29 -18.51 10.77
CA GLY A 3 -42.85 -18.26 10.72
C GLY A 3 -42.53 -17.65 9.37
N VAL A 4 -42.41 -16.32 9.34
CA VAL A 4 -41.77 -15.61 8.25
C VAL A 4 -40.27 -15.70 8.54
N PHE A 5 -39.61 -16.68 7.91
CA PHE A 5 -38.19 -16.57 7.68
C PHE A 5 -38.02 -15.40 6.71
N ASP A 6 -37.26 -14.39 7.14
CA ASP A 6 -36.79 -13.33 6.26
C ASP A 6 -35.98 -14.03 5.16
N ASP A 7 -36.48 -14.03 3.93
CA ASP A 7 -35.72 -14.46 2.77
C ASP A 7 -34.51 -13.51 2.69
N GLU A 8 -33.33 -14.00 3.06
CA GLU A 8 -32.06 -13.33 2.79
C GLU A 8 -32.02 -13.00 1.30
N VAL A 9 -32.27 -11.75 0.96
CA VAL A 9 -32.19 -11.26 -0.41
C VAL A 9 -30.74 -11.42 -0.83
N GLU A 10 -30.43 -12.46 -1.60
CA GLU A 10 -29.10 -12.66 -2.17
C GLU A 10 -28.66 -11.34 -2.83
N GLN A 11 -27.55 -10.79 -2.36
CA GLN A 11 -27.06 -9.50 -2.81
C GLN A 11 -26.72 -9.56 -4.30
N THR A 12 -27.50 -8.86 -5.14
CA THR A 12 -27.27 -8.78 -6.57
C THR A 12 -26.42 -7.56 -6.92
N VAL A 13 -25.45 -7.72 -7.82
CA VAL A 13 -24.61 -6.64 -8.36
C VAL A 13 -24.62 -6.66 -9.88
N THR A 14 -24.43 -5.50 -10.50
CA THR A 14 -24.22 -5.42 -11.95
C THR A 14 -22.82 -5.88 -12.34
N ILE A 15 -22.61 -6.26 -13.60
CA ILE A 15 -21.27 -6.66 -14.11
C ILE A 15 -20.27 -5.50 -13.97
N ASP A 16 -20.69 -4.26 -14.25
CA ASP A 16 -19.83 -3.09 -14.15
C ASP A 16 -19.42 -2.79 -12.70
N GLU A 17 -20.34 -2.95 -11.75
CA GLU A 17 -20.02 -2.85 -10.31
C GLU A 17 -19.08 -3.96 -9.88
N TYR A 18 -19.31 -5.21 -10.31
CA TYR A 18 -18.43 -6.33 -10.00
C TYR A 18 -17.00 -6.09 -10.51
N LEU A 19 -16.84 -5.67 -11.77
CA LEU A 19 -15.52 -5.41 -12.34
C LEU A 19 -14.80 -4.25 -11.63
N LYS A 20 -15.52 -3.17 -11.30
CA LYS A 20 -14.96 -2.05 -10.52
C LYS A 20 -14.53 -2.50 -9.12
N ASN A 21 -15.32 -3.37 -8.48
CA ASN A 21 -15.00 -3.88 -7.15
C ASN A 21 -13.74 -4.77 -7.19
N VAL A 22 -13.65 -5.69 -8.15
CA VAL A 22 -12.45 -6.53 -8.32
C VAL A 22 -11.21 -5.68 -8.57
N GLU A 23 -11.28 -4.70 -9.48
CA GLU A 23 -10.17 -3.79 -9.76
C GLU A 23 -9.75 -2.98 -8.52
N ALA A 24 -10.72 -2.50 -7.73
CA ALA A 24 -10.46 -1.77 -6.50
C ALA A 24 -9.84 -2.67 -5.41
N GLU A 25 -10.31 -3.90 -5.26
CA GLU A 25 -9.77 -4.89 -4.33
C GLU A 25 -8.33 -5.28 -4.69
N GLU A 26 -8.06 -5.55 -5.97
CA GLU A 26 -6.71 -5.85 -6.46
C GLU A 26 -5.76 -4.68 -6.27
N LEU A 27 -6.20 -3.45 -6.60
CA LEU A 27 -5.39 -2.25 -6.36
C LEU A 27 -5.08 -2.08 -4.87
N ASN A 28 -6.07 -2.24 -3.99
CA ASN A 28 -5.86 -2.14 -2.54
C ASN A 28 -4.86 -3.18 -2.05
N ALA A 29 -4.95 -4.43 -2.52
CA ALA A 29 -3.98 -5.47 -2.20
C ALA A 29 -2.56 -5.08 -2.65
N ASP A 30 -2.40 -4.55 -3.87
CA ASP A 30 -1.11 -4.08 -4.36
C ASP A 30 -0.56 -2.94 -3.50
N LEU A 31 -1.39 -1.97 -3.10
CA LEU A 31 -0.97 -0.85 -2.24
C LEU A 31 -0.47 -1.34 -0.88
N VAL A 32 -1.19 -2.27 -0.25
CA VAL A 32 -0.81 -2.81 1.07
C VAL A 32 0.45 -3.67 0.97
N LEU A 33 0.54 -4.53 -0.05
CA LEU A 33 1.66 -5.45 -0.26
C LEU A 33 2.88 -4.82 -0.96
N GLY A 34 2.81 -3.55 -1.34
CA GLY A 34 3.93 -2.83 -1.97
C GLY A 34 4.20 -3.30 -3.40
N GLY A 35 3.16 -3.81 -4.08
CA GLY A 35 3.25 -4.49 -5.37
C GLY A 35 4.14 -5.73 -5.35
N ASP A 36 4.35 -6.36 -4.19
CA ASP A 36 5.05 -7.65 -4.09
C ASP A 36 4.09 -8.79 -4.43
N GLU A 37 4.40 -9.53 -5.49
CA GLU A 37 3.62 -10.70 -5.93
C GLU A 37 3.79 -11.91 -5.01
N GLY A 38 4.71 -11.87 -4.06
CA GLY A 38 4.97 -12.97 -3.14
C GLY A 38 5.72 -14.14 -3.79
N ASN A 39 6.48 -13.88 -4.85
CA ASN A 39 7.25 -14.89 -5.57
C ASN A 39 8.66 -15.11 -4.99
N GLU A 40 9.27 -14.08 -4.40
CA GLU A 40 10.65 -14.11 -3.91
C GLU A 40 10.76 -13.65 -2.45
N CYS A 41 11.60 -14.34 -1.66
CA CYS A 41 11.86 -13.91 -0.28
C CYS A 41 12.73 -12.65 -0.27
N THR A 42 12.25 -11.58 0.36
CA THR A 42 12.94 -10.27 0.42
C THR A 42 14.25 -10.27 1.23
N TYR A 43 14.63 -11.37 1.89
CA TYR A 43 15.82 -11.42 2.73
C TYR A 43 17.12 -11.08 1.97
N ASN A 44 17.25 -11.50 0.72
CA ASN A 44 18.41 -11.21 -0.13
C ASN A 44 18.47 -9.74 -0.60
N MET A 45 17.35 -9.02 -0.53
CA MET A 45 17.25 -7.59 -0.84
C MET A 45 17.77 -6.70 0.32
N GLY A 46 18.09 -7.31 1.47
CA GLY A 46 18.62 -6.62 2.63
C GLY A 46 17.52 -6.05 3.52
N TYR A 47 17.82 -4.95 4.21
CA TYR A 47 16.85 -4.21 4.99
C TYR A 47 16.05 -3.28 4.07
N MET A 48 14.79 -3.63 3.87
CA MET A 48 13.90 -2.88 2.99
C MET A 48 13.53 -1.56 3.65
N LYS A 49 13.50 -0.46 2.86
CA LYS A 49 12.99 0.84 3.32
C LYS A 49 11.62 0.69 3.94
N ARG A 50 10.71 0.06 3.18
CA ARG A 50 9.38 -0.38 3.58
C ARG A 50 9.03 -1.68 2.88
N GLN A 51 8.38 -2.60 3.59
CA GLN A 51 7.80 -3.82 3.01
C GLN A 51 6.63 -4.29 3.87
N ALA A 52 5.63 -4.95 3.27
CA ALA A 52 4.62 -5.68 4.01
C ALA A 52 5.27 -6.79 4.85
N VAL A 53 4.90 -6.85 6.14
CA VAL A 53 5.41 -7.83 7.10
C VAL A 53 4.25 -8.57 7.75
N PHE A 54 4.46 -9.85 7.99
CA PHE A 54 3.50 -10.73 8.66
C PHE A 54 4.17 -11.39 9.88
N SER A 55 3.44 -11.56 10.98
CA SER A 55 3.88 -12.36 12.13
C SER A 55 3.13 -13.68 12.16
N CYS A 56 3.84 -14.80 12.32
CA CYS A 56 3.21 -16.12 12.46
C CYS A 56 3.20 -16.54 13.92
N LEU A 57 2.08 -16.34 14.62
CA LEU A 57 1.92 -16.71 16.03
C LEU A 57 1.96 -18.23 16.25
N SER A 58 1.74 -19.03 15.20
CA SER A 58 1.96 -20.50 15.28
C SER A 58 3.44 -20.88 15.32
N CYS A 59 4.29 -20.12 14.63
CA CYS A 59 5.74 -20.40 14.58
C CYS A 59 6.50 -19.67 15.68
N THR A 60 6.11 -18.43 15.97
CA THR A 60 6.74 -17.55 16.94
C THR A 60 5.68 -16.91 17.83
N PRO A 61 5.12 -17.66 18.81
CA PRO A 61 4.07 -17.16 19.71
C PRO A 61 4.51 -15.93 20.52
N ASP A 62 5.81 -15.79 20.75
CA ASP A 62 6.39 -14.65 21.47
C ASP A 62 6.41 -13.36 20.64
N GLY A 63 5.99 -13.39 19.37
CA GLY A 63 5.91 -12.21 18.50
C GLY A 63 7.26 -11.52 18.31
N ASN A 64 8.33 -12.29 18.13
CA ASN A 64 9.70 -11.79 17.99
C ASN A 64 10.28 -12.02 16.60
N ALA A 65 9.46 -12.35 15.59
CA ALA A 65 9.87 -12.56 14.21
C ALA A 65 8.82 -12.06 13.24
N GLY A 66 9.25 -11.61 12.07
CA GLY A 66 8.38 -11.22 10.96
C GLY A 66 8.84 -11.83 9.63
N VAL A 67 7.89 -12.11 8.76
CA VAL A 67 8.11 -12.73 7.45
C VAL A 67 7.55 -11.85 6.34
N CYS A 68 8.18 -11.84 5.17
CA CYS A 68 7.72 -11.10 4.00
C CYS A 68 6.54 -11.80 3.30
N THR A 69 5.87 -11.10 2.38
CA THR A 69 4.75 -11.59 1.57
C THR A 69 5.00 -12.97 0.96
N ALA A 70 6.14 -13.17 0.28
CA ALA A 70 6.43 -14.48 -0.31
C ALA A 70 6.53 -15.62 0.72
N CYS A 71 7.07 -15.33 1.91
CA CYS A 71 7.19 -16.33 2.96
C CYS A 71 5.85 -16.59 3.66
N SER A 72 5.00 -15.58 3.84
CA SER A 72 3.65 -15.81 4.37
C SER A 72 2.86 -16.74 3.46
N LEU A 73 2.96 -16.56 2.13
CA LEU A 73 2.26 -17.36 1.13
C LEU A 73 2.87 -18.74 0.84
N SER A 74 4.19 -18.93 0.97
CA SER A 74 4.83 -20.21 0.59
C SER A 74 5.27 -21.06 1.79
N CYS A 75 5.72 -20.42 2.86
CA CYS A 75 6.31 -21.10 4.03
C CYS A 75 5.30 -21.23 5.17
N HIS A 76 4.40 -20.25 5.30
CA HIS A 76 3.43 -20.17 6.39
C HIS A 76 1.97 -20.28 5.91
N ASP A 77 1.78 -20.75 4.67
CA ASP A 77 0.49 -21.17 4.15
C ASP A 77 -0.15 -22.23 5.04
N GLY A 78 -1.44 -22.09 5.35
CA GLY A 78 -2.17 -22.99 6.24
C GLY A 78 -1.91 -22.81 7.75
N HIS A 79 -1.08 -21.85 8.18
CA HIS A 79 -1.03 -21.41 9.59
C HIS A 79 -2.14 -20.36 9.85
N GLU A 80 -3.37 -20.71 9.49
CA GLU A 80 -4.46 -19.84 9.01
C GLU A 80 -4.62 -18.39 9.52
N ILE A 81 -4.81 -17.55 8.49
CA ILE A 81 -5.68 -16.37 8.38
C ILE A 81 -7.08 -16.89 8.05
N TYR A 82 -8.10 -16.53 8.84
CA TYR A 82 -9.48 -16.52 8.35
C TYR A 82 -10.15 -15.23 8.84
N LEU A 83 -10.22 -14.24 7.95
CA LEU A 83 -11.22 -13.18 8.04
C LEU A 83 -12.58 -13.86 7.94
N THR A 84 -13.34 -13.81 9.03
CA THR A 84 -14.67 -14.36 9.12
C THR A 84 -15.63 -13.55 8.26
N PHE A 85 -16.01 -14.08 7.10
CA PHE A 85 -17.36 -13.87 6.62
C PHE A 85 -18.27 -14.83 7.37
N ASN A 86 -19.08 -14.27 8.27
CA ASN A 86 -20.32 -14.80 8.85
C ASN A 86 -20.44 -16.34 8.98
N MET A 87 -19.91 -16.92 10.06
CA MET A 87 -20.44 -18.17 10.61
C MET A 87 -20.41 -18.10 12.13
N PRO A 88 -21.54 -18.37 12.83
CA PRO A 88 -21.54 -18.44 14.28
C PRO A 88 -20.89 -19.77 14.67
N PHE A 89 -19.95 -19.72 15.61
CA PHE A 89 -19.43 -20.87 16.35
C PHE A 89 -18.14 -21.57 15.84
N THR A 90 -17.06 -20.81 15.62
CA THR A 90 -15.69 -21.24 15.99
C THR A 90 -14.82 -20.00 16.21
N VAL A 91 -14.23 -19.85 17.40
CA VAL A 91 -13.22 -18.82 17.69
C VAL A 91 -11.98 -19.16 16.86
N SER A 92 -11.86 -18.54 15.69
CA SER A 92 -10.69 -18.66 14.83
C SER A 92 -9.57 -17.82 15.44
N THR A 93 -8.58 -18.46 16.06
CA THR A 93 -7.36 -17.78 16.49
C THR A 93 -6.60 -17.33 15.23
N GLN A 94 -6.51 -16.02 14.98
CA GLN A 94 -5.68 -15.44 13.93
C GLN A 94 -4.22 -15.88 14.12
N LYS A 95 -3.73 -16.83 13.31
CA LYS A 95 -2.39 -17.42 13.49
C LYS A 95 -1.32 -16.72 12.65
N ILE A 96 -1.72 -15.97 11.63
CA ILE A 96 -0.86 -15.04 10.89
C ILE A 96 -1.44 -13.63 11.04
N VAL A 97 -0.66 -12.74 11.62
CA VAL A 97 -1.03 -11.34 11.80
C VAL A 97 -0.37 -10.54 10.68
N GLU A 98 -1.17 -9.88 9.86
CA GLU A 98 -0.68 -8.86 8.94
C GLU A 98 -0.27 -7.63 9.74
N LEU A 99 0.94 -7.11 9.50
CA LEU A 99 1.50 -5.97 10.23
C LEU A 99 1.64 -4.72 9.35
N TRP A 100 1.02 -4.75 8.17
CA TRP A 100 1.16 -3.74 7.13
C TRP A 100 2.63 -3.50 6.79
N THR A 101 2.94 -2.36 6.22
CA THR A 101 4.31 -2.01 5.86
C THR A 101 5.14 -1.63 7.10
N LYS A 102 6.33 -2.22 7.23
CA LYS A 102 7.32 -1.92 8.28
C LYS A 102 8.61 -1.38 7.69
N ARG A 103 9.20 -0.44 8.42
CA ARG A 103 10.46 0.22 8.10
C ARG A 103 11.67 -0.66 8.39
N ASN A 104 12.72 -0.52 7.57
CA ASN A 104 14.05 -1.10 7.81
C ASN A 104 13.99 -2.55 8.30
N PHE A 105 13.15 -3.35 7.66
CA PHE A 105 12.89 -4.73 8.09
C PHE A 105 13.51 -5.72 7.11
N ARG A 106 13.95 -6.87 7.62
CA ARG A 106 14.48 -7.98 6.83
C ARG A 106 13.81 -9.29 7.24
N CYS A 107 13.35 -10.07 6.26
CA CYS A 107 12.55 -11.27 6.52
C CYS A 107 13.25 -12.32 7.41
N ASP A 108 12.68 -12.64 8.56
CA ASP A 108 13.24 -13.62 9.52
C ASP A 108 12.96 -15.07 9.15
N CYS A 109 12.05 -15.36 8.21
CA CYS A 109 11.57 -16.72 7.94
C CYS A 109 12.71 -17.75 7.87
N GLY A 110 12.68 -18.75 8.74
CA GLY A 110 13.65 -19.85 8.76
C GLY A 110 15.04 -19.54 9.34
N ASN A 111 15.20 -18.39 10.02
CA ASN A 111 16.38 -18.15 10.86
C ASN A 111 16.23 -18.86 12.24
N SER A 112 17.12 -18.59 13.20
CA SER A 112 17.12 -19.26 14.51
C SER A 112 15.79 -19.17 15.28
N LYS A 113 14.99 -18.14 14.99
CA LYS A 113 13.69 -17.90 15.64
C LYS A 113 12.62 -18.92 15.25
N PHE A 114 12.84 -19.68 14.17
CA PHE A 114 11.90 -20.69 13.66
C PHE A 114 12.30 -22.13 14.01
N GLY A 115 13.25 -22.30 14.95
CA GLY A 115 13.71 -23.61 15.40
C GLY A 115 14.38 -24.39 14.26
N GLU A 116 13.84 -25.57 13.96
CA GLU A 116 14.33 -26.44 12.87
C GLU A 116 13.65 -26.16 11.52
N ASN A 117 12.70 -25.23 11.46
CA ASN A 117 12.01 -24.89 10.22
C ASN A 117 12.87 -23.96 9.36
N PHE A 118 12.97 -24.25 8.08
CA PHE A 118 13.74 -23.46 7.12
C PHE A 118 12.82 -22.77 6.11
N CYS A 119 13.26 -21.63 5.57
CA CYS A 119 12.56 -20.97 4.49
C CYS A 119 12.65 -21.81 3.21
N LYS A 120 11.49 -22.12 2.60
CA LYS A 120 11.39 -22.90 1.36
C LYS A 120 11.94 -22.13 0.13
N ILE A 121 11.95 -20.80 0.20
CA ILE A 121 12.36 -19.92 -0.91
C ILE A 121 13.84 -19.56 -0.81
N PHE A 122 14.30 -19.14 0.38
CA PHE A 122 15.68 -18.69 0.60
C PHE A 122 16.25 -19.20 1.93
N ALA A 123 16.94 -20.33 1.89
CA ALA A 123 17.42 -21.03 3.09
C ALA A 123 18.66 -20.40 3.75
N LYS A 124 19.52 -19.69 2.99
CA LYS A 124 20.82 -19.23 3.48
C LYS A 124 20.72 -17.88 4.18
N LYS A 125 20.32 -17.88 5.45
CA LYS A 125 20.19 -16.67 6.26
C LYS A 125 21.22 -16.60 7.39
N ASP A 126 21.48 -15.38 7.84
CA ASP A 126 22.14 -15.06 9.10
C ASP A 126 21.30 -15.65 10.25
N VAL A 127 21.96 -15.91 11.38
CA VAL A 127 21.31 -16.51 12.56
C VAL A 127 20.13 -15.63 13.02
N GLU A 128 20.35 -14.32 13.08
CA GLU A 128 19.34 -13.32 13.44
C GLU A 128 19.58 -12.02 12.66
N ASN A 129 18.51 -11.23 12.49
CA ASN A 129 18.57 -9.90 11.90
C ASN A 129 18.62 -8.84 13.01
N ALA A 130 19.83 -8.36 13.34
CA ALA A 130 20.06 -7.51 14.50
C ALA A 130 19.38 -6.13 14.44
N GLU A 131 19.10 -5.60 13.24
CA GLU A 131 18.46 -4.28 13.05
C GLU A 131 16.93 -4.36 12.98
N ASN A 132 16.33 -5.56 12.99
CA ASN A 132 14.88 -5.66 13.04
C ASN A 132 14.36 -5.19 14.40
N SER A 133 13.25 -4.45 14.38
CA SER A 133 12.53 -4.02 15.58
C SER A 133 11.19 -4.73 15.68
N TYR A 134 10.80 -5.11 16.90
CA TYR A 134 9.57 -5.84 17.19
C TYR A 134 8.83 -5.12 18.32
N ASN A 135 7.65 -4.59 18.01
CA ASN A 135 6.71 -4.11 19.01
C ASN A 135 5.66 -5.22 19.30
N HIS A 136 4.68 -4.93 20.14
CA HIS A 136 3.64 -5.89 20.47
C HIS A 136 2.65 -6.22 19.33
N ASN A 137 2.67 -5.50 18.20
CA ASN A 137 1.87 -5.86 17.02
C ASN A 137 2.26 -7.23 16.49
N PHE A 138 3.53 -7.62 16.66
CA PHE A 138 3.98 -8.96 16.29
C PHE A 138 3.34 -10.07 17.13
N LYS A 139 2.68 -9.74 18.24
CA LYS A 139 1.83 -10.64 19.03
C LYS A 139 0.33 -10.53 18.67
N GLY A 140 0.00 -9.69 17.69
CA GLY A 140 -1.37 -9.33 17.35
C GLY A 140 -2.00 -8.34 18.32
N LEU A 141 -1.22 -7.64 19.15
CA LEU A 141 -1.72 -6.65 20.11
C LEU A 141 -1.40 -5.23 19.63
N TYR A 142 -2.32 -4.30 19.89
CA TYR A 142 -2.26 -2.95 19.35
C TYR A 142 -2.66 -1.92 20.40
N CYS A 143 -2.22 -0.69 20.17
CA CYS A 143 -2.54 0.48 20.98
C CYS A 143 -2.02 0.37 22.42
N SER A 144 -2.08 1.44 23.21
CA SER A 144 -1.71 1.39 24.63
C SER A 144 -2.64 0.51 25.49
N CYS A 145 -3.71 -0.04 24.91
CA CYS A 145 -4.63 -0.94 25.59
C CYS A 145 -4.29 -2.43 25.42
N ASP A 146 -3.28 -2.76 24.60
CA ASP A 146 -2.85 -4.14 24.32
C ASP A 146 -4.00 -5.06 23.89
N ARG A 147 -4.95 -4.54 23.11
CA ARG A 147 -6.08 -5.32 22.59
C ARG A 147 -5.73 -5.97 21.25
N PRO A 148 -6.28 -7.16 20.95
CA PRO A 148 -6.07 -7.80 19.66
C PRO A 148 -6.81 -7.08 18.53
N TYR A 149 -6.36 -7.27 17.29
CA TYR A 149 -7.11 -6.83 16.10
C TYR A 149 -7.23 -7.98 15.08
N PRO A 150 -8.44 -8.30 14.58
CA PRO A 150 -9.73 -7.78 15.04
C PRO A 150 -10.03 -8.18 16.49
N ASP A 151 -10.61 -7.27 17.27
CA ASP A 151 -10.97 -7.53 18.68
C ASP A 151 -12.26 -8.38 18.73
N PRO A 152 -12.23 -9.62 19.27
CA PRO A 152 -13.41 -10.48 19.32
C PRO A 152 -14.47 -9.99 20.31
N ASP A 153 -14.12 -9.08 21.23
CA ASP A 153 -14.99 -8.59 22.29
C ASP A 153 -15.76 -7.31 21.89
N VAL A 154 -15.60 -6.83 20.65
CA VAL A 154 -16.32 -5.65 20.12
C VAL A 154 -17.19 -6.01 18.93
N GLU A 155 -18.37 -5.38 18.84
CA GLU A 155 -19.33 -5.62 17.75
C GLU A 155 -18.87 -5.00 16.42
N ALA A 156 -18.16 -3.87 16.47
CA ALA A 156 -17.63 -3.17 15.32
C ALA A 156 -16.15 -2.85 15.55
N GLN A 157 -15.32 -3.11 14.53
CA GLN A 157 -13.91 -2.74 14.56
C GLN A 157 -13.80 -1.25 14.22
N GLU A 158 -13.06 -0.51 15.02
CA GLU A 158 -12.81 0.90 14.79
C GLU A 158 -11.60 1.10 13.86
N GLU A 159 -11.58 2.24 13.16
CA GLU A 159 -10.39 2.68 12.44
C GLU A 159 -9.28 3.00 13.45
N MET A 160 -8.05 2.59 13.15
CA MET A 160 -6.88 2.87 13.99
C MET A 160 -5.89 3.74 13.23
N ILE A 161 -5.17 4.59 13.95
CA ILE A 161 -4.17 5.50 13.37
C ILE A 161 -2.77 4.98 13.69
N GLN A 162 -1.92 4.82 12.66
CA GLN A 162 -0.56 4.36 12.83
C GLN A 162 0.39 5.50 13.23
N CYS A 163 1.17 5.31 14.29
CA CYS A 163 2.25 6.22 14.64
C CYS A 163 3.50 5.97 13.77
N ILE A 164 4.01 7.00 13.09
CA ILE A 164 5.17 6.87 12.19
C ILE A 164 6.51 6.54 12.87
N MET A 165 6.58 6.71 14.19
CA MET A 165 7.80 6.52 14.99
C MET A 165 7.94 5.09 15.49
N CYS A 166 6.90 4.56 16.12
CA CYS A 166 6.89 3.20 16.68
C CYS A 166 6.19 2.17 15.79
N GLU A 167 5.57 2.62 14.69
CA GLU A 167 4.77 1.82 13.76
C GLU A 167 3.69 0.99 14.46
N ASP A 168 3.20 1.47 15.60
CA ASP A 168 2.07 0.90 16.35
C ASP A 168 0.78 1.64 15.95
N TRP A 169 -0.34 0.95 16.08
CA TRP A 169 -1.67 1.43 15.72
C TRP A 169 -2.44 1.82 16.98
N PHE A 170 -3.16 2.94 16.94
CA PHE A 170 -3.86 3.49 18.09
C PHE A 170 -5.34 3.71 17.79
N HIS A 171 -6.18 3.31 18.74
CA HIS A 171 -7.59 3.70 18.82
C HIS A 171 -7.70 5.20 19.11
N ASP A 172 -8.72 5.87 18.57
CA ASP A 172 -8.94 7.31 18.70
C ASP A 172 -9.04 7.75 20.18
N GLU A 173 -9.70 6.97 21.03
CA GLU A 173 -9.89 7.24 22.46
C GLU A 173 -8.59 7.16 23.27
N HIS A 174 -7.58 6.45 22.75
CA HIS A 174 -6.32 6.18 23.43
C HIS A 174 -5.16 7.09 22.96
N LEU A 175 -5.44 8.07 22.09
CA LEU A 175 -4.45 9.06 21.66
C LEU A 175 -4.07 10.05 22.77
N GLY A 176 -4.91 10.15 23.81
CA GLY A 176 -4.74 11.09 24.93
C GLY A 176 -5.18 12.52 24.59
N LEU A 177 -6.17 12.64 23.71
CA LEU A 177 -6.92 13.87 23.40
C LEU A 177 -8.09 14.04 24.39
N GLU A 178 -8.61 15.26 24.58
CA GLU A 178 -9.80 15.48 25.42
C GLU A 178 -11.08 15.00 24.69
N SER A 179 -11.08 15.06 23.35
CA SER A 179 -12.12 14.48 22.49
C SER A 179 -11.57 14.00 21.13
N SER A 180 -12.24 13.05 20.50
CA SER A 180 -11.90 12.57 19.13
C SER A 180 -12.06 13.66 18.06
N ASN A 181 -12.86 14.69 18.31
CA ASN A 181 -13.01 15.87 17.43
C ASN A 181 -11.71 16.68 17.28
N GLU A 182 -10.71 16.45 18.13
CA GLU A 182 -9.38 17.06 17.99
C GLU A 182 -8.51 16.39 16.91
N ILE A 183 -8.94 15.22 16.41
CA ILE A 183 -8.29 14.58 15.27
C ILE A 183 -8.61 15.41 14.01
N PRO A 184 -7.61 15.92 13.27
CA PRO A 184 -7.86 16.80 12.14
C PRO A 184 -8.51 16.04 10.96
N ARG A 185 -9.83 16.17 10.83
CA ARG A 185 -10.66 15.60 9.75
C ARG A 185 -11.47 16.71 9.04
N ASP A 186 -11.76 16.53 7.75
CA ASP A 186 -12.58 17.46 6.97
C ASP A 186 -14.09 17.23 7.18
N GLU A 187 -14.94 17.90 6.40
CA GLU A 187 -16.41 17.83 6.55
C GLU A 187 -16.96 16.44 6.22
N GLU A 188 -16.25 15.69 5.38
CA GLU A 188 -16.55 14.32 4.97
C GLU A 188 -16.01 13.27 5.96
N GLY A 189 -15.19 13.68 6.94
CA GLY A 189 -14.57 12.80 7.93
C GLY A 189 -13.19 12.27 7.52
N GLU A 190 -12.66 12.73 6.40
CA GLU A 190 -11.36 12.32 5.87
C GLU A 190 -10.22 13.05 6.59
N PRO A 191 -9.13 12.35 6.94
CA PRO A 191 -8.00 12.96 7.62
C PRO A 191 -7.27 13.95 6.69
N PHE A 192 -7.07 15.19 7.13
CA PHE A 192 -6.28 16.19 6.38
C PHE A 192 -4.82 16.34 6.85
N TYR A 193 -4.38 15.47 7.76
CA TYR A 193 -2.98 15.32 8.15
C TYR A 193 -2.29 14.25 7.28
N GLU A 194 -0.96 14.28 7.20
CA GLU A 194 -0.16 13.27 6.48
C GLU A 194 0.40 12.21 7.42
N ASP A 195 0.88 12.60 8.60
CA ASP A 195 1.49 11.66 9.55
C ASP A 195 1.08 11.96 10.99
N PHE A 196 1.05 10.89 11.79
CA PHE A 196 0.72 10.93 13.21
C PHE A 196 1.91 10.47 14.07
N ILE A 197 2.19 11.19 15.16
CA ILE A 197 3.13 10.79 16.22
C ILE A 197 2.39 10.66 17.54
N CYS A 198 2.43 9.48 18.16
CA CYS A 198 1.76 9.21 19.42
C CYS A 198 2.36 10.00 20.58
N LYS A 199 1.58 10.10 21.67
CA LYS A 199 1.95 10.79 22.91
C LYS A 199 3.32 10.39 23.46
N THR A 200 3.68 9.12 23.40
CA THR A 200 4.97 8.62 23.90
C THR A 200 6.12 9.07 22.99
N CYS A 201 5.96 8.88 21.68
CA CYS A 201 6.99 9.19 20.70
C CYS A 201 7.22 10.69 20.50
N SER A 202 6.24 11.54 20.80
CA SER A 202 6.39 12.99 20.68
C SER A 202 7.43 13.57 21.63
N THR A 203 7.74 12.88 22.75
CA THR A 203 8.83 13.27 23.64
C THR A 203 10.21 13.15 22.98
N VAL A 204 10.40 12.17 22.10
CA VAL A 204 11.63 11.99 21.30
C VAL A 204 11.75 13.10 20.25
N CYS A 205 10.59 13.46 19.68
CA CYS A 205 10.42 14.45 18.62
C CYS A 205 10.04 15.85 19.12
N SER A 206 10.38 16.19 20.37
CA SER A 206 10.05 17.50 20.97
C SER A 206 10.58 18.69 20.15
N PHE A 207 11.68 18.49 19.43
CA PHE A 207 12.27 19.49 18.54
C PHE A 207 11.33 19.93 17.41
N LEU A 208 10.31 19.14 17.07
CA LEU A 208 9.30 19.52 16.07
C LEU A 208 8.55 20.79 16.48
N THR A 209 8.40 21.04 17.79
CA THR A 209 7.77 22.26 18.33
C THR A 209 8.50 23.56 17.98
N LEU A 210 9.75 23.47 17.53
CA LEU A 210 10.58 24.60 17.13
C LEU A 210 10.38 25.01 15.66
N TYR A 211 9.70 24.18 14.85
CA TYR A 211 9.40 24.50 13.46
C TYR A 211 8.17 25.40 13.30
N PRO A 212 8.02 26.08 12.14
CA PRO A 212 6.87 26.94 11.88
C PRO A 212 5.53 26.21 11.98
N LYS A 213 4.45 26.96 12.25
CA LYS A 213 3.10 26.37 12.38
C LYS A 213 2.63 25.58 11.17
N THR A 214 3.23 25.80 10.00
CA THR A 214 2.90 25.12 8.75
C THR A 214 3.12 23.62 8.78
N ILE A 215 3.91 23.09 9.72
CA ILE A 215 4.12 21.63 9.86
C ILE A 215 2.98 20.91 10.58
N TRP A 216 2.04 21.65 11.18
CA TRP A 216 0.92 21.07 11.94
C TRP A 216 -0.35 21.04 11.09
N ALA A 217 -1.07 19.93 11.14
CA ALA A 217 -2.45 19.88 10.68
C ALA A 217 -3.28 20.76 11.63
N SER A 218 -3.71 21.93 11.16
CA SER A 218 -4.44 22.88 11.99
C SER A 218 -5.92 22.49 12.03
N GLY A 219 -6.41 22.01 13.17
CA GLY A 219 -7.85 21.93 13.45
C GLY A 219 -8.47 23.32 13.33
N GLY A 220 -9.58 23.43 12.60
CA GLY A 220 -10.18 24.72 12.28
C GLY A 220 -10.62 25.49 13.52
N GLU A 221 -10.03 26.68 13.74
CA GLU A 221 -10.70 27.85 14.35
C GLU A 221 -10.19 29.14 13.71
N ASP A 222 -11.14 29.89 13.12
CA ASP A 222 -11.21 31.30 12.77
C ASP A 222 -9.99 32.04 12.16
N VAL A 223 -10.04 32.25 10.84
CA VAL A 223 -9.62 33.54 10.27
C VAL A 223 -10.72 34.11 9.39
N ALA A 224 -11.18 35.28 9.82
CA ALA A 224 -12.07 36.21 9.17
C ALA A 224 -11.83 36.38 7.66
N THR A 225 -12.94 36.57 6.97
CA THR A 225 -13.10 37.23 5.68
C THR A 225 -11.98 38.22 5.35
N ASN A 226 -11.26 37.98 4.25
CA ASN A 226 -10.96 39.02 3.29
C ASN A 226 -10.70 38.43 1.91
N SER A 227 -11.37 39.04 0.94
CA SER A 227 -11.53 38.61 -0.44
C SER A 227 -10.41 39.07 -1.36
N ASN A 228 -10.25 38.29 -2.43
CA ASN A 228 -9.62 38.57 -3.73
C ASN A 228 -8.09 38.53 -3.84
N ALA A 229 -7.58 37.46 -4.45
CA ALA A 229 -6.80 37.53 -5.68
C ALA A 229 -6.89 36.20 -6.44
N LYS A 230 -7.17 36.30 -7.75
CA LYS A 230 -7.19 35.19 -8.71
C LYS A 230 -5.77 34.72 -8.98
N ASP A 231 -5.54 33.42 -9.03
CA ASP A 231 -4.88 32.80 -10.17
C ASP A 231 -5.20 31.31 -10.25
N LYS A 232 -5.40 30.85 -11.49
CA LYS A 232 -5.67 29.46 -11.85
C LYS A 232 -4.35 28.71 -11.94
N ASP A 233 -4.23 27.59 -11.25
CA ASP A 233 -3.44 26.47 -11.77
C ASP A 233 -4.07 25.14 -11.34
N VAL A 234 -4.07 24.20 -12.28
CA VAL A 234 -4.73 22.89 -12.20
C VAL A 234 -3.75 21.90 -11.58
N LEU A 235 -4.12 21.26 -10.46
CA LEU A 235 -3.44 20.07 -9.96
C LEU A 235 -4.48 18.96 -9.78
N GLU A 236 -4.17 17.79 -10.31
CA GLU A 236 -4.98 16.57 -10.20
C GLU A 236 -4.90 16.00 -8.77
N ASP A 237 -6.06 15.78 -8.16
CA ASP A 237 -6.20 15.11 -6.87
C ASP A 237 -6.18 13.58 -7.06
N ILE A 238 -5.28 12.91 -6.35
CA ILE A 238 -5.25 11.45 -6.16
C ILE A 238 -5.81 11.20 -4.74
N PRO A 239 -6.88 10.40 -4.57
CA PRO A 239 -7.35 10.02 -3.24
C PRO A 239 -6.34 9.07 -2.58
N THR A 240 -5.93 9.42 -1.36
CA THR A 240 -5.32 8.49 -0.40
C THR A 240 -6.45 7.62 0.14
N ALA A 241 -6.34 6.29 -0.01
CA ALA A 241 -7.37 5.35 0.42
C ALA A 241 -7.23 5.07 1.92
N CYS A 242 -7.93 5.84 2.73
CA CYS A 242 -8.44 5.42 4.04
C CYS A 242 -9.96 5.62 4.00
N GLY A 243 -10.75 4.58 4.29
CA GLY A 243 -12.22 4.68 4.38
C GLY A 243 -13.02 4.14 3.18
N PHE A 244 -13.84 3.11 3.44
CA PHE A 244 -14.80 2.52 2.50
C PHE A 244 -16.17 3.23 2.64
N GLY A 245 -16.76 3.72 1.53
CA GLY A 245 -18.11 4.31 1.56
C GLY A 245 -18.69 4.81 0.22
N LYS A 246 -19.41 3.93 -0.47
CA LYS A 246 -20.55 4.08 -1.41
C LYS A 246 -21.05 5.51 -1.80
N LEU A 247 -21.11 5.85 -3.11
CA LEU A 247 -22.34 6.07 -3.93
C LEU A 247 -22.13 6.86 -5.26
N GLU A 248 -22.73 6.28 -6.32
CA GLU A 248 -23.52 6.83 -7.45
C GLU A 248 -23.02 7.92 -8.43
N ASN A 249 -22.82 7.44 -9.67
CA ASN A 249 -23.34 7.92 -10.97
C ASN A 249 -23.53 9.42 -11.27
N ASP A 250 -22.83 9.88 -12.31
CA ASP A 250 -23.52 10.52 -13.45
C ASP A 250 -22.77 10.38 -14.78
N ILE A 251 -23.54 10.20 -15.85
CA ILE A 251 -23.16 9.87 -17.23
C ILE A 251 -23.14 11.16 -18.09
N CYS A 252 -22.16 11.35 -18.99
CA CYS A 252 -22.45 11.64 -20.40
C CYS A 252 -21.24 11.48 -21.33
N ALA A 253 -21.55 11.02 -22.54
CA ALA A 253 -20.66 10.47 -23.55
C ALA A 253 -20.32 11.45 -24.70
N LYS A 254 -19.41 10.95 -25.56
CA LYS A 254 -19.10 11.33 -26.97
C LYS A 254 -18.01 12.42 -27.12
N ASP A 255 -17.11 12.37 -28.10
CA ASP A 255 -17.15 11.68 -29.40
C ASP A 255 -15.74 11.42 -29.95
N SER A 256 -15.70 10.45 -30.84
CA SER A 256 -14.61 10.01 -31.70
C SER A 256 -14.01 11.11 -32.60
N SER A 257 -12.72 10.99 -32.95
CA SER A 257 -12.26 11.12 -34.35
C SER A 257 -10.81 10.69 -34.55
N GLN A 258 -10.64 9.80 -35.52
CA GLN A 258 -9.39 9.29 -36.09
C GLN A 258 -8.57 10.39 -36.78
N LYS A 259 -7.25 10.20 -36.87
CA LYS A 259 -6.46 10.29 -38.13
C LYS A 259 -5.01 9.80 -37.97
N ASP A 260 -4.80 8.58 -38.44
CA ASP A 260 -3.80 8.13 -39.42
C ASP A 260 -2.47 8.90 -39.65
N ASN A 261 -1.42 8.09 -39.53
CA ASN A 261 -0.38 7.78 -40.53
C ASN A 261 0.97 8.54 -40.56
N ALA A 262 2.01 7.70 -40.41
CA ALA A 262 3.04 7.42 -41.44
C ALA A 262 4.48 7.97 -41.26
N THR A 263 5.32 7.03 -40.78
CA THR A 263 6.54 6.48 -41.41
C THR A 263 7.91 7.19 -41.32
N ALA A 264 8.90 6.31 -41.06
CA ALA A 264 10.23 6.21 -41.67
C ALA A 264 11.41 6.93 -40.97
N GLY A 265 12.20 6.17 -40.19
CA GLY A 265 13.24 5.32 -40.77
C GLY A 265 14.71 5.74 -40.56
N LYS A 266 15.51 4.72 -40.18
CA LYS A 266 16.99 4.56 -40.25
C LYS A 266 17.84 5.32 -39.20
N ALA A 267 18.98 4.81 -38.73
CA ALA A 267 19.63 3.49 -38.71
C ALA A 267 21.02 3.68 -38.05
N SER A 268 21.44 2.74 -37.18
CA SER A 268 22.80 2.17 -37.04
C SER A 268 24.02 3.10 -36.82
N ALA A 269 25.12 2.76 -36.15
CA ALA A 269 25.63 1.58 -35.47
C ALA A 269 26.99 1.97 -34.83
N VAL A 270 27.35 1.30 -33.73
CA VAL A 270 28.68 0.70 -33.40
C VAL A 270 29.95 1.58 -33.40
N GLY A 271 30.76 1.46 -32.33
CA GLY A 271 32.21 1.67 -32.42
C GLY A 271 32.94 1.79 -31.08
N GLU A 272 33.72 0.76 -30.75
CA GLU A 272 34.44 0.52 -29.49
C GLU A 272 35.77 1.31 -29.31
N SER A 273 36.24 1.29 -28.05
CA SER A 273 37.64 1.05 -27.60
C SER A 273 38.59 2.20 -27.20
N SER A 274 38.94 2.17 -25.90
CA SER A 274 40.30 2.04 -25.31
C SER A 274 41.38 3.15 -25.42
N GLY A 275 41.80 3.69 -24.25
CA GLY A 275 43.20 3.57 -23.78
C GLY A 275 44.16 4.79 -23.74
N LYS A 276 44.42 5.28 -22.51
CA LYS A 276 45.70 5.74 -21.87
C LYS A 276 46.30 7.17 -22.06
N ASN A 277 46.41 7.85 -20.89
CA ASN A 277 47.49 8.66 -20.29
C ASN A 277 48.27 9.77 -21.06
N SER A 278 48.20 11.02 -20.57
CA SER A 278 49.26 11.70 -19.77
C SER A 278 49.13 13.23 -19.76
N GLY A 279 49.31 13.86 -18.59
CA GLY A 279 50.11 15.09 -18.43
C GLY A 279 49.47 16.49 -18.54
N SER A 280 49.07 17.04 -17.39
CA SER A 280 49.20 18.43 -16.89
C SER A 280 48.91 19.63 -17.82
N ASN A 281 47.85 20.40 -17.50
CA ASN A 281 47.95 21.77 -16.98
C ASN A 281 46.54 22.39 -16.76
N ASN A 282 46.28 22.84 -15.53
CA ASN A 282 45.18 23.74 -15.11
C ASN A 282 45.37 25.12 -15.79
N PRO A 283 44.36 26.00 -15.98
CA PRO A 283 43.30 26.33 -15.00
C PRO A 283 41.88 26.41 -15.60
N ASN A 284 40.86 25.99 -14.84
CA ASN A 284 39.59 26.74 -14.64
C ASN A 284 38.53 25.86 -13.95
N GLN A 285 38.45 26.06 -12.63
CA GLN A 285 37.22 26.31 -11.88
C GLN A 285 35.90 25.84 -12.53
N CYS A 286 35.36 24.73 -12.04
CA CYS A 286 33.93 24.43 -12.10
C CYS A 286 33.41 24.29 -10.67
N THR A 287 32.49 25.20 -10.36
CA THR A 287 31.79 25.43 -9.10
C THR A 287 31.08 24.17 -8.62
N LYS A 288 31.54 23.64 -7.48
CA LYS A 288 30.68 22.92 -6.54
C LYS A 288 29.90 23.98 -5.78
N ASP A 289 28.61 24.10 -6.04
CA ASP A 289 27.67 24.81 -5.17
C ASP A 289 26.50 23.87 -4.86
N ILE A 290 26.73 22.91 -3.96
CA ILE A 290 25.66 22.46 -3.07
C ILE A 290 25.66 23.50 -1.96
N ASN A 291 24.72 24.43 -2.04
CA ASN A 291 24.56 25.49 -1.07
C ASN A 291 24.09 24.86 0.25
N LEU A 292 25.02 24.41 1.09
CA LEU A 292 24.76 24.14 2.50
C LEU A 292 24.38 25.48 3.12
N HIS A 293 23.08 25.69 3.32
CA HIS A 293 22.60 26.82 4.07
C HIS A 293 23.19 26.76 5.49
N THR A 294 24.12 27.66 5.81
CA THR A 294 24.84 27.73 7.09
C THR A 294 23.95 28.08 8.28
N THR A 295 22.70 28.46 8.05
CA THR A 295 21.76 28.83 9.09
C THR A 295 20.77 27.68 9.33
N CYS A 296 20.84 27.11 10.53
CA CYS A 296 19.91 26.08 10.99
C CYS A 296 18.48 26.66 11.12
N ALA A 297 17.47 25.98 10.57
CA ALA A 297 16.08 26.42 10.65
C ALA A 297 15.54 26.43 12.08
N LEU A 298 16.13 25.63 12.97
CA LEU A 298 15.76 25.58 14.39
C LEU A 298 16.25 26.81 15.16
N GLY A 299 17.27 27.52 14.66
CA GLY A 299 17.80 28.74 15.29
C GLY A 299 18.40 28.58 16.70
N VAL A 300 18.32 27.40 17.31
CA VAL A 300 18.75 27.09 18.69
C VAL A 300 19.43 25.73 18.78
N ASP A 301 20.15 25.49 19.87
CA ASP A 301 20.71 24.19 20.21
C ASP A 301 19.64 23.32 20.90
N VAL A 302 19.20 22.28 20.22
CA VAL A 302 18.03 21.45 20.60
C VAL A 302 18.25 20.71 21.93
N GLU A 303 19.50 20.39 22.27
CA GLU A 303 19.84 19.70 23.51
C GLU A 303 19.65 20.58 24.75
N VAL A 304 19.67 21.90 24.60
CA VAL A 304 19.62 22.86 25.72
C VAL A 304 18.21 23.40 25.95
N THR A 305 17.37 23.45 24.92
CA THR A 305 16.06 24.12 24.97
C THR A 305 14.86 23.19 24.97
N SER A 306 15.02 21.88 24.89
CA SER A 306 13.89 20.94 24.97
C SER A 306 13.27 20.99 26.37
N PRO A 307 12.10 21.60 26.59
CA PRO A 307 11.43 21.50 27.86
C PRO A 307 11.06 20.03 28.05
N VAL A 308 11.16 19.50 29.27
CA VAL A 308 10.49 18.24 29.62
C VAL A 308 8.99 18.53 29.56
N SER A 309 8.43 18.50 28.35
CA SER A 309 7.01 18.66 28.12
C SER A 309 6.34 17.32 28.36
N GLU A 310 5.17 17.34 29.00
CA GLU A 310 4.25 16.22 28.90
C GLU A 310 4.00 15.96 27.40
N GLY A 311 4.20 14.72 26.97
CA GLY A 311 3.99 14.32 25.59
C GLY A 311 2.53 14.59 25.18
N LYS A 312 2.33 15.06 23.96
CA LYS A 312 1.03 15.19 23.31
C LYS A 312 1.05 14.48 21.96
N PRO A 313 -0.06 13.91 21.49
CA PRO A 313 -0.16 13.45 20.11
C PRO A 313 0.12 14.60 19.14
N LEU A 314 0.80 14.31 18.03
CA LEU A 314 1.13 15.29 17.01
C LEU A 314 0.53 14.85 15.67
N PHE A 315 -0.21 15.74 15.02
CA PHE A 315 -0.72 15.56 13.66
C PHE A 315 0.01 16.51 12.72
N LEU A 316 0.70 15.94 11.75
CA LEU A 316 1.63 16.66 10.88
C LEU A 316 0.97 16.89 9.52
N SER A 317 1.10 18.09 8.98
CA SER A 317 0.51 18.48 7.70
C SER A 317 1.23 17.83 6.52
N LYS A 318 0.59 17.85 5.35
CA LYS A 318 1.21 17.41 4.09
C LYS A 318 2.54 18.13 3.84
N ASN A 319 3.56 17.37 3.45
CA ASN A 319 4.92 17.79 3.14
C ASN A 319 5.71 18.37 4.33
N TRP A 320 5.32 18.11 5.59
CA TRP A 320 6.05 18.61 6.76
C TRP A 320 7.53 18.16 6.78
N ARG A 321 7.85 16.98 6.22
CA ARG A 321 9.23 16.46 6.07
C ARG A 321 10.13 17.36 5.22
N ASP A 322 9.56 18.16 4.32
CA ASP A 322 10.33 19.10 3.49
C ASP A 322 10.80 20.32 4.29
N VAL A 323 10.09 20.66 5.37
CA VAL A 323 10.43 21.78 6.26
C VAL A 323 11.58 21.43 7.20
N LEU A 324 11.86 20.14 7.42
CA LEU A 324 12.91 19.69 8.32
C LEU A 324 14.31 20.17 7.87
N CYS A 325 15.05 20.75 8.82
CA CYS A 325 16.40 21.23 8.59
C CYS A 325 17.36 20.07 8.32
N ARG A 326 18.23 20.25 7.32
CA ARG A 326 19.24 19.27 6.88
C ARG A 326 20.68 19.79 7.07
N CYS A 327 20.88 20.73 8.00
CA CYS A 327 22.22 21.16 8.38
C CYS A 327 22.95 20.06 9.18
N GLU A 328 24.28 20.07 9.20
CA GLU A 328 25.12 19.05 9.86
C GLU A 328 24.66 18.75 11.30
N LYS A 329 24.42 19.79 12.11
CA LYS A 329 23.93 19.64 13.49
C LYS A 329 22.59 18.90 13.59
N CYS A 330 21.66 19.18 12.68
CA CYS A 330 20.35 18.50 12.66
C CYS A 330 20.49 17.05 12.19
N LEU A 331 21.33 16.79 11.18
CA LEU A 331 21.62 15.43 10.71
C LEU A 331 22.24 14.60 11.83
N ASP A 332 23.20 15.15 12.57
CA ASP A 332 23.81 14.50 13.73
C ASP A 332 22.77 14.21 14.82
N MET A 333 21.89 15.16 15.13
CA MET A 333 20.80 14.96 16.07
C MET A 333 19.84 13.84 15.63
N TYR A 334 19.43 13.81 14.35
CA TYR A 334 18.56 12.74 13.83
C TYR A 334 19.24 11.37 13.93
N ASN A 335 20.54 11.29 13.60
CA ASN A 335 21.32 10.07 13.71
C ASN A 335 21.45 9.61 15.17
N GLN A 336 21.77 10.52 16.11
CA GLN A 336 21.89 10.19 17.53
C GLN A 336 20.57 9.69 18.12
N LYS A 337 19.44 10.30 17.71
CA LYS A 337 18.10 9.87 18.11
C LYS A 337 17.58 8.63 17.36
N GLN A 338 18.30 8.16 16.34
CA GLN A 338 17.89 7.06 15.45
C GLN A 338 16.58 7.35 14.68
N ILE A 339 16.42 8.59 14.20
CA ILE A 339 15.22 9.09 13.51
C ILE A 339 15.54 9.71 12.15
N SER A 340 16.69 9.36 11.55
CA SER A 340 17.14 9.89 10.26
C SER A 340 16.18 9.59 9.11
N TYR A 341 15.29 8.61 9.29
CA TYR A 341 14.23 8.33 8.33
C TYR A 341 13.19 9.44 8.20
N LEU A 342 13.05 10.35 9.18
CA LEU A 342 12.09 11.46 9.08
C LEU A 342 12.39 12.42 7.92
N ILE A 343 13.66 12.48 7.47
CA ILE A 343 14.09 13.29 6.34
C ILE A 343 14.25 12.49 5.04
N ASP A 344 14.03 11.18 5.09
CA ASP A 344 14.09 10.26 3.96
C ASP A 344 12.73 10.25 3.25
N LYS A 345 12.71 10.64 1.97
CA LYS A 345 11.47 10.72 1.19
C LYS A 345 10.98 9.34 0.75
N ASP A 346 11.90 8.39 0.63
CA ASP A 346 11.62 7.02 0.15
C ASP A 346 10.98 6.16 1.25
N ASP A 347 10.90 6.71 2.47
CA ASP A 347 10.37 6.05 3.64
C ASP A 347 8.90 6.37 3.91
N THR A 348 8.27 7.21 3.10
CA THR A 348 6.87 7.57 3.28
C THR A 348 5.94 6.45 2.83
N ILE A 349 4.73 6.38 3.41
CA ILE A 349 3.67 5.48 2.92
C ILE A 349 3.28 5.87 1.49
N VAL A 350 3.23 7.17 1.20
CA VAL A 350 2.94 7.71 -0.13
C VAL A 350 3.94 7.18 -1.18
N GLU A 351 5.24 7.17 -0.89
CA GLU A 351 6.23 6.64 -1.84
C GLU A 351 6.12 5.11 -1.95
N TYR A 352 5.82 4.40 -0.86
CA TYR A 352 5.56 2.95 -0.88
C TYR A 352 4.36 2.59 -1.79
N GLU A 353 3.25 3.31 -1.66
CA GLU A 353 2.05 3.15 -2.50
C GLU A 353 2.32 3.54 -3.96
N LYS A 354 3.09 4.61 -4.18
CA LYS A 354 3.50 5.02 -5.53
C LYS A 354 4.35 3.94 -6.21
N MET A 355 5.29 3.34 -5.49
CA MET A 355 6.08 2.20 -5.98
C MET A 355 5.18 0.99 -6.28
N ALA A 356 4.18 0.71 -5.44
CA ALA A 356 3.21 -0.35 -5.69
C ALA A 356 2.43 -0.14 -6.99
N LYS A 357 1.89 1.08 -7.20
CA LYS A 357 1.19 1.46 -8.44
C LYS A 357 2.09 1.31 -9.66
N GLN A 358 3.36 1.73 -9.56
CA GLN A 358 4.32 1.57 -10.65
C GLN A 358 4.56 0.09 -10.99
N LYS A 359 4.79 -0.77 -9.99
CA LYS A 359 4.97 -2.21 -10.22
C LYS A 359 3.74 -2.86 -10.85
N ARG A 360 2.54 -2.45 -10.43
CA ARG A 360 1.27 -2.90 -11.00
C ARG A 360 1.17 -2.55 -12.49
N GLU A 361 1.46 -1.31 -12.84
CA GLU A 361 1.49 -0.85 -14.24
C GLU A 361 2.49 -1.65 -15.08
N GLU A 362 3.72 -1.84 -14.57
CA GLU A 362 4.75 -2.64 -15.23
C GLU A 362 4.30 -4.11 -15.43
N LYS A 363 3.58 -4.68 -14.46
CA LYS A 363 3.02 -6.04 -14.53
C LYS A 363 1.92 -6.15 -15.59
N LEU A 364 0.97 -5.21 -15.62
CA LEU A 364 -0.09 -5.20 -16.63
C LEU A 364 0.50 -5.15 -18.04
N GLN A 365 1.50 -4.30 -18.26
CA GLN A 365 2.23 -4.21 -19.53
C GLN A 365 2.97 -5.52 -19.87
N GLN A 366 3.57 -6.18 -18.87
CA GLN A 366 4.24 -7.47 -19.06
C GLN A 366 3.25 -8.60 -19.39
N GLN A 367 2.07 -8.62 -18.76
CA GLN A 367 1.02 -9.61 -19.02
C GLN A 367 0.49 -9.50 -20.45
N GLU A 368 0.18 -8.29 -20.92
CA GLU A 368 -0.21 -8.06 -22.32
C GLU A 368 0.86 -8.54 -23.31
N GLY A 369 2.14 -8.28 -23.01
CA GLY A 369 3.26 -8.78 -23.79
C GLY A 369 3.42 -10.30 -23.75
N ALA A 370 3.18 -10.92 -22.58
CA ALA A 370 3.27 -12.36 -22.37
C ALA A 370 2.18 -13.11 -23.12
N GLU A 371 0.94 -12.62 -23.13
CA GLU A 371 -0.17 -13.18 -23.90
C GLU A 371 0.13 -13.17 -25.40
N LEU A 372 0.59 -12.04 -25.93
CA LEU A 372 1.03 -11.92 -27.32
C LEU A 372 2.18 -12.89 -27.62
N SER A 373 3.14 -13.02 -26.70
CA SER A 373 4.26 -13.95 -26.86
C SER A 373 3.84 -15.42 -26.85
N PHE A 374 2.88 -15.78 -25.99
CA PHE A 374 2.30 -17.12 -25.88
C PHE A 374 1.56 -17.45 -27.17
N PHE A 375 0.68 -16.55 -27.63
CA PHE A 375 0.01 -16.70 -28.90
C PHE A 375 1.02 -16.90 -30.02
N ASN A 376 2.09 -16.12 -30.10
CA ASN A 376 3.09 -16.25 -31.16
C ASN A 376 3.80 -17.61 -31.20
N LYS A 377 3.99 -18.28 -30.05
CA LYS A 377 4.63 -19.60 -29.94
C LYS A 377 3.77 -20.76 -30.46
N LEU A 378 2.46 -20.56 -30.57
CA LEU A 378 1.53 -21.60 -31.05
C LEU A 378 1.62 -21.80 -32.56
N GLY A 379 1.39 -23.04 -33.00
CA GLY A 379 1.23 -23.39 -34.41
C GLY A 379 -0.03 -22.73 -35.00
N HIS A 380 -0.10 -22.64 -36.33
CA HIS A 380 -1.24 -22.02 -37.00
C HIS A 380 -2.58 -22.70 -36.65
N VAL A 381 -2.60 -24.03 -36.55
CA VAL A 381 -3.82 -24.79 -36.23
C VAL A 381 -4.30 -24.45 -34.80
N GLU A 382 -3.40 -24.52 -33.82
CA GLU A 382 -3.70 -24.21 -32.41
C GLU A 382 -4.19 -22.77 -32.24
N LYS A 383 -3.57 -21.80 -32.92
CA LYS A 383 -4.01 -20.40 -32.93
C LYS A 383 -5.45 -20.28 -33.42
N VAL A 384 -5.78 -20.91 -34.55
CA VAL A 384 -7.12 -20.86 -35.13
C VAL A 384 -8.14 -21.52 -34.21
N GLU A 385 -7.80 -22.66 -33.60
CA GLU A 385 -8.69 -23.34 -32.65
C GLU A 385 -9.00 -22.48 -31.41
N ILE A 386 -7.98 -21.84 -30.82
CA ILE A 386 -8.18 -20.93 -29.68
C ILE A 386 -9.03 -19.72 -30.09
N LEU A 387 -8.70 -19.06 -31.21
CA LEU A 387 -9.44 -17.88 -31.67
C LEU A 387 -10.90 -18.21 -31.97
N ASN A 388 -11.17 -19.36 -32.61
CA ASN A 388 -12.53 -19.83 -32.84
C ASN A 388 -13.24 -20.14 -31.52
N GLY A 389 -12.56 -20.77 -30.55
CA GLY A 389 -13.12 -21.03 -29.23
C GLY A 389 -13.50 -19.76 -28.47
N ILE A 390 -12.66 -18.71 -28.54
CA ILE A 390 -12.95 -17.40 -27.95
C ILE A 390 -14.13 -16.73 -28.68
N ALA A 391 -14.18 -16.81 -30.01
CA ALA A 391 -15.29 -16.27 -30.80
C ALA A 391 -16.62 -16.97 -30.45
N ASP A 392 -16.63 -18.30 -30.42
CA ASP A 392 -17.80 -19.11 -30.04
C ASP A 392 -18.30 -18.74 -28.64
N PHE A 393 -17.38 -18.61 -27.68
CA PHE A 393 -17.70 -18.20 -26.32
C PHE A 393 -18.31 -16.79 -26.29
N LYS A 394 -17.67 -15.83 -26.96
CA LYS A 394 -18.14 -14.43 -27.03
C LYS A 394 -19.54 -14.34 -27.66
N ASP A 395 -19.80 -15.11 -28.71
CA ASP A 395 -21.07 -15.09 -29.40
C ASP A 395 -22.19 -15.76 -28.59
N GLU A 396 -21.92 -16.89 -27.92
CA GLU A 396 -22.90 -17.49 -27.01
C GLU A 396 -23.17 -16.58 -25.82
N PHE A 397 -22.14 -16.01 -25.21
CA PHE A 397 -22.28 -15.12 -24.05
C PHE A 397 -23.06 -13.85 -24.42
N ARG A 398 -22.77 -13.24 -25.58
CA ARG A 398 -23.55 -12.11 -26.09
C ARG A 398 -25.00 -12.47 -26.36
N SER A 399 -25.24 -13.60 -27.05
CA SER A 399 -26.60 -14.06 -27.35
C SER A 399 -27.41 -14.29 -26.07
N PHE A 400 -26.77 -14.87 -25.05
CA PHE A 400 -27.36 -15.01 -23.73
C PHE A 400 -27.75 -13.65 -23.15
N LEU A 401 -26.81 -12.70 -23.05
CA LEU A 401 -27.08 -11.36 -22.50
C LEU A 401 -28.15 -10.57 -23.27
N GLU A 402 -28.20 -10.69 -24.60
CA GLU A 402 -29.20 -10.03 -25.44
C GLU A 402 -30.60 -10.63 -25.29
N SER A 403 -30.68 -11.96 -25.10
CA SER A 403 -31.94 -12.68 -24.93
C SER A 403 -32.47 -12.68 -23.50
N PHE A 404 -31.63 -12.34 -22.52
CA PHE A 404 -31.98 -12.38 -21.12
C PHE A 404 -32.87 -11.20 -20.72
N ASP A 405 -33.86 -11.50 -19.88
CA ASP A 405 -34.77 -10.49 -19.35
C ASP A 405 -34.05 -9.59 -18.33
N LYS A 406 -33.87 -8.32 -18.68
CA LYS A 406 -33.17 -7.33 -17.83
C LYS A 406 -33.82 -7.10 -16.47
N SER A 407 -35.07 -7.53 -16.28
CA SER A 407 -35.77 -7.44 -14.99
C SER A 407 -35.48 -8.63 -14.06
N LYS A 408 -34.74 -9.64 -14.54
CA LYS A 408 -34.38 -10.84 -13.77
C LYS A 408 -32.90 -10.84 -13.43
N THR A 409 -32.58 -11.49 -12.32
CA THR A 409 -31.20 -11.78 -11.91
C THR A 409 -30.68 -12.99 -12.66
N ILE A 410 -29.44 -12.93 -13.14
CA ILE A 410 -28.73 -14.09 -13.72
C ILE A 410 -28.32 -15.02 -12.59
N THR A 411 -28.67 -16.29 -12.69
CA THR A 411 -28.39 -17.32 -11.68
C THR A 411 -27.29 -18.28 -12.12
N SER A 412 -26.75 -19.08 -11.19
CA SER A 412 -25.79 -20.15 -11.53
C SER A 412 -26.34 -21.15 -12.56
N SER A 413 -27.65 -21.41 -12.54
CA SER A 413 -28.29 -22.30 -13.53
C SER A 413 -28.22 -21.73 -14.93
N ASP A 414 -28.37 -20.41 -15.08
CA ASP A 414 -28.29 -19.73 -16.37
C ASP A 414 -26.87 -19.82 -16.94
N VAL A 415 -25.85 -19.61 -16.10
CA VAL A 415 -24.44 -19.74 -16.49
C VAL A 415 -24.12 -21.18 -16.92
N HIS A 416 -24.60 -22.19 -16.20
CA HIS A 416 -24.43 -23.58 -16.62
C HIS A 416 -25.08 -23.88 -17.98
N GLN A 417 -26.23 -23.26 -18.27
CA GLN A 417 -26.90 -23.43 -19.57
C GLN A 417 -26.06 -22.91 -20.74
N ILE A 418 -25.31 -21.80 -20.56
CA ILE A 418 -24.37 -21.25 -21.55
C ILE A 418 -23.30 -22.30 -21.89
N PHE A 419 -22.67 -22.88 -20.86
CA PHE A 419 -21.63 -23.89 -21.05
C PHE A 419 -22.17 -25.17 -21.69
N GLU A 420 -23.38 -25.59 -21.35
CA GLU A 420 -24.03 -26.72 -22.03
C GLU A 420 -24.29 -26.44 -23.52
N ASN A 421 -24.70 -25.22 -23.87
CA ASN A 421 -24.94 -24.83 -25.25
C ASN A 421 -23.65 -24.84 -26.06
N LEU A 422 -22.57 -24.30 -25.50
CA LEU A 422 -21.23 -24.37 -26.09
C LEU A 422 -20.77 -25.82 -26.30
N ALA A 423 -21.00 -26.70 -25.32
CA ALA A 423 -20.68 -28.12 -25.45
C ALA A 423 -21.51 -28.82 -26.55
N LYS A 424 -22.80 -28.47 -26.67
CA LYS A 424 -23.68 -28.98 -27.73
C LYS A 424 -23.25 -28.47 -29.11
N LYS A 425 -22.79 -27.23 -29.25
CA LYS A 425 -22.25 -26.66 -30.49
C LYS A 425 -20.97 -27.38 -30.94
N ARG A 426 -20.03 -27.60 -30.02
CA ARG A 426 -18.78 -28.34 -30.31
C ARG A 426 -18.98 -29.79 -30.72
N ARG A 427 -20.07 -30.45 -30.29
CA ARG A 427 -20.40 -31.83 -30.69
C ARG A 427 -21.07 -31.93 -32.07
N ARG A 428 -21.49 -30.81 -32.66
CA ARG A 428 -22.18 -30.74 -33.96
C ARG A 428 -21.27 -30.31 -35.11
N MET A 429 -20.09 -29.77 -34.78
CA MET A 429 -18.95 -29.60 -35.70
C MET A 429 -18.11 -30.88 -35.66
#